data_AF-A0A2S6AZ48-F1
#
_entry.id   AF-A0A2S6AZ48-F1
#
_cell.length_a   1.000
_cell.length_b   1.000
_cell.length_c   1.000
_cell.angle_alpha   90.00
_cell.angle_beta   90.00
_cell.angle_gamma   90.00
#
_symmetry.space_group_name_H-M   'P 1'
#
loop_
_entity.id
_entity.type
_entity.pdbx_description
1 polymer ?
#
loop_
_entity_poly.entity_id
_entity_poly.type
_entity_poly.pdbx_seq_one_letter_code
_entity_poly.pdbx_strand_id
1 'polypeptide(L)'
;AEVCLAGPVKRVLRIERVVASEGELDGPDYDIEVEFVQSGITVTVSAGQSILSVAEANGVDILSSCNEGTCRTCETPLLEGIPDHRDSVLSKE
;
A
#
# COMPACT_ATOMS: atom_id res chain seq x y z
N ALA A 1 17.36 -14.07 38.45
CA ALA A 1 17.07 -14.71 37.16
C ALA A 1 15.57 -14.91 37.09
N GLU A 2 14.85 -13.97 36.49
CA GLU A 2 13.41 -14.08 36.30
C GLU A 2 13.15 -15.09 35.18
N VAL A 3 12.43 -16.17 35.55
CA VAL A 3 12.00 -17.19 34.62
C VAL A 3 10.77 -16.65 33.89
N CYS A 4 10.89 -16.42 32.58
CA CYS A 4 9.73 -16.22 31.72
C CYS A 4 8.86 -17.48 31.75
N LEU A 5 7.84 -17.50 32.62
CA LEU A 5 6.78 -18.51 32.63
C LEU A 5 5.87 -18.26 31.43
N ALA A 6 6.30 -18.71 30.25
CA ALA A 6 5.46 -18.74 29.07
C ALA A 6 4.41 -19.85 29.25
N GLY A 7 3.15 -19.45 29.50
CA GLY A 7 2.00 -20.32 29.35
C GLY A 7 1.87 -20.87 27.92
N PRO A 8 0.88 -21.73 27.62
CA PRO A 8 0.74 -22.34 26.30
C PRO A 8 0.47 -21.27 25.23
N VAL A 9 1.52 -20.80 24.56
CA VAL A 9 1.41 -19.92 23.41
C VAL A 9 0.82 -20.72 22.25
N LYS A 10 -0.43 -20.40 21.89
CA LYS A 10 -1.05 -20.90 20.65
C LYS A 10 -0.24 -20.32 19.48
N ARG A 11 0.66 -21.13 18.91
CA ARG A 11 1.50 -20.70 17.79
C ARG A 11 0.65 -20.63 16.54
N VAL A 12 0.55 -19.45 15.96
CA VAL A 12 -0.08 -19.23 14.66
C VAL A 12 1.03 -19.05 13.64
N LEU A 13 0.94 -19.77 12.53
CA LEU A 13 1.83 -19.55 11.40
C LEU A 13 1.46 -18.22 10.75
N ARG A 14 2.38 -17.26 10.78
CA ARG A 14 2.29 -16.00 10.02
C ARG A 14 3.35 -16.05 8.94
N ILE A 15 2.91 -15.99 7.70
CA ILE A 15 3.78 -15.90 6.53
C ILE A 15 3.66 -14.48 6.01
N GLU A 16 4.79 -13.90 5.63
CA GLU A 16 4.84 -12.67 4.87
C GLU A 16 5.36 -12.95 3.46
N ARG A 17 4.90 -12.13 2.53
CA ARG A 17 5.33 -12.17 1.14
C ARG A 17 6.42 -11.12 0.97
N VAL A 18 7.61 -11.57 0.58
CA VAL A 18 8.77 -10.67 0.35
C VAL A 18 8.74 -10.09 -1.07
N VAL A 19 8.13 -10.80 -2.01
CA VAL A 19 8.10 -10.45 -3.44
C VAL A 19 6.66 -10.34 -3.91
N ALA A 20 6.35 -9.28 -4.65
CA ALA A 20 5.03 -9.06 -5.23
C ALA A 20 4.56 -10.27 -6.06
N SER A 21 3.25 -10.49 -6.12
CA SER A 21 2.69 -11.54 -6.98
C SER A 21 2.90 -11.19 -8.45
N GLU A 22 3.13 -12.23 -9.25
CA GLU A 22 3.24 -12.08 -10.69
C GLU A 22 1.88 -11.68 -11.30
N GLY A 23 1.91 -10.71 -12.24
CA GLY A 23 0.74 -10.26 -12.97
C GLY A 23 -0.18 -9.27 -12.25
N GLU A 24 0.18 -8.82 -11.04
CA GLU A 24 -0.59 -7.76 -10.36
C GLU A 24 -0.46 -6.41 -11.08
N LEU A 25 0.61 -6.17 -11.84
CA LEU A 25 0.77 -4.97 -12.68
C LEU A 25 0.19 -5.14 -14.11
N ASP A 26 -0.36 -6.30 -14.45
CA ASP A 26 -0.94 -6.50 -15.80
C ASP A 26 -2.31 -5.83 -15.89
N GLY A 27 -2.40 -4.76 -16.68
CA GLY A 27 -3.64 -4.05 -16.98
C GLY A 27 -3.40 -2.75 -17.73
N PRO A 28 -4.47 -2.10 -18.22
CA PRO A 28 -4.33 -0.81 -18.88
C PRO A 28 -3.99 0.27 -17.86
N ASP A 29 -2.92 1.02 -18.13
CA ASP A 29 -2.63 2.26 -17.40
C ASP A 29 -3.45 3.41 -18.01
N TYR A 30 -4.00 4.25 -17.16
CA TYR A 30 -4.76 5.43 -17.53
C TYR A 30 -4.48 6.56 -16.54
N ASP A 31 -4.72 7.78 -16.99
CA ASP A 31 -4.62 8.95 -16.12
C ASP A 31 -5.76 8.91 -15.09
N ILE A 32 -5.44 9.16 -13.82
CA ILE A 32 -6.40 9.23 -12.73
C ILE A 32 -6.27 10.56 -11.99
N GLU A 33 -7.39 11.05 -11.44
CA GLU A 33 -7.39 12.18 -10.52
C GLU A 33 -7.38 11.65 -9.08
N VAL A 34 -6.50 12.18 -8.25
CA VAL A 34 -6.36 11.82 -6.83
C VAL A 34 -6.46 13.07 -5.98
N GLU A 35 -7.38 13.06 -5.02
CA GLU A 35 -7.50 14.07 -3.98
C GLU A 35 -6.90 13.59 -2.66
N PHE A 36 -5.87 14.29 -2.18
CA PHE A 36 -5.33 14.14 -0.84
C PHE A 36 -6.12 15.02 0.14
N VAL A 37 -7.25 14.53 0.62
CA VAL A 37 -8.25 15.31 1.40
C VAL A 37 -7.65 16.05 2.59
N GLN A 38 -6.69 15.47 3.31
CA GLN A 38 -6.07 16.12 4.47
C GLN A 38 -5.22 17.35 4.11
N SER A 39 -4.56 17.33 2.94
CA SER A 39 -3.76 18.47 2.46
C SER A 39 -4.56 19.41 1.54
N GLY A 40 -5.72 18.97 1.05
CA GLY A 40 -6.53 19.71 0.08
C GLY A 40 -5.90 19.78 -1.32
N ILE A 41 -4.96 18.87 -1.62
CA ILE A 41 -4.24 18.82 -2.90
C ILE A 41 -4.93 17.81 -3.82
N THR A 42 -5.32 18.26 -5.01
CA THR A 42 -5.84 17.40 -6.08
C THR A 42 -4.87 17.41 -7.25
N VAL A 43 -4.50 16.23 -7.73
CA VAL A 43 -3.49 16.05 -8.78
C VAL A 43 -3.94 14.99 -9.78
N THR A 44 -3.49 15.15 -11.03
CA THR A 44 -3.56 14.09 -12.02
C THR A 44 -2.32 13.21 -11.91
N VAL A 45 -2.51 11.91 -11.78
CA VAL A 45 -1.46 10.89 -11.85
C VAL A 45 -1.53 10.30 -13.25
N SER A 46 -0.47 10.51 -14.06
CA SER A 46 -0.44 9.98 -15.42
C SER A 46 -0.24 8.47 -15.45
N ALA A 47 -0.67 7.84 -16.54
CA ALA A 47 -0.39 6.44 -16.84
C ALA A 47 1.08 6.07 -16.58
N GLY A 48 1.32 4.99 -15.82
CA GLY A 48 2.66 4.52 -15.44
C GLY A 48 3.34 5.30 -14.31
N GLN A 49 2.70 6.32 -13.73
CA GLN A 49 3.18 6.98 -12.52
C GLN A 49 2.54 6.40 -11.26
N SER A 50 3.34 6.29 -10.19
CA SER A 50 2.84 5.90 -8.88
C SER A 50 2.18 7.07 -8.16
N ILE A 51 1.01 6.84 -7.54
CA ILE A 51 0.34 7.79 -6.65
C ILE A 51 1.30 8.26 -5.55
N LEU A 52 2.12 7.34 -5.01
CA LEU A 52 3.10 7.64 -3.96
C LEU A 52 4.14 8.67 -4.44
N SER A 53 4.69 8.50 -5.64
CA SER A 53 5.67 9.44 -6.20
C SER A 53 5.05 10.82 -6.48
N VAL A 54 3.79 10.86 -6.91
CA VAL A 54 3.08 12.13 -7.12
C VAL A 54 2.76 12.82 -5.78
N ALA A 55 2.41 12.06 -4.74
CA ALA A 55 2.21 12.57 -3.38
C ALA A 55 3.48 13.26 -2.86
N GLU A 56 4.62 12.57 -2.92
CA GLU A 56 5.92 13.09 -2.49
C GLU A 56 6.31 14.36 -3.25
N ALA A 57 6.12 14.37 -4.56
CA ALA A 57 6.42 15.54 -5.41
C ALA A 57 5.56 16.78 -5.07
N ASN A 58 4.39 16.59 -4.47
CA ASN A 58 3.49 17.65 -4.04
C ASN A 58 3.54 17.92 -2.53
N GLY A 59 4.51 17.35 -1.81
CA GLY A 59 4.70 17.57 -0.38
C GLY A 59 3.67 16.87 0.51
N VAL A 60 3.00 15.83 0.01
CA VAL A 60 2.13 14.95 0.79
C VAL A 60 2.98 13.80 1.34
N ASP A 61 3.14 13.77 2.67
CA ASP A 61 3.94 12.76 3.36
C ASP A 61 3.14 11.47 3.55
N ILE A 62 3.60 10.39 2.90
CA ILE A 62 3.10 9.03 3.07
C ILE A 62 4.28 8.16 3.42
N LEU A 63 4.20 7.44 4.55
CA LEU A 63 5.26 6.53 4.96
C LEU A 63 5.47 5.47 3.88
N SER A 64 6.72 5.21 3.48
CA SER A 64 7.03 4.23 2.46
C SER A 64 8.26 3.39 2.83
N SER A 65 8.38 2.21 2.23
CA SER A 65 9.53 1.32 2.46
C SER A 65 9.85 0.46 1.25
N CYS A 66 9.01 -0.53 0.90
CA CYS A 66 9.32 -1.45 -0.21
C CYS A 66 9.08 -0.87 -1.60
N ASN A 67 8.06 -0.01 -1.76
CA ASN A 67 7.59 0.51 -3.06
C ASN A 67 7.19 -0.56 -4.10
N GLU A 68 7.02 -1.81 -3.66
CA GLU A 68 6.74 -2.97 -4.51
C GLU A 68 5.41 -3.66 -4.12
N GLY A 69 4.62 -3.07 -3.23
CA GLY A 69 3.29 -3.60 -2.88
C GLY A 69 3.29 -4.80 -1.92
N THR A 70 4.31 -4.95 -1.06
CA THR A 70 4.44 -6.11 -0.15
C THR A 70 4.40 -5.76 1.35
N CYS A 71 4.86 -4.57 1.74
CA CYS A 71 5.15 -4.24 3.15
C CYS A 71 4.05 -3.49 3.93
N ARG A 72 3.01 -2.97 3.25
CA ARG A 72 1.93 -2.12 3.82
C ARG A 72 2.33 -0.74 4.37
N THR A 73 3.61 -0.35 4.37
CA THR A 73 4.01 0.94 4.97
C THR A 73 3.27 2.14 4.36
N CYS A 74 2.99 2.10 3.05
CA CYS A 74 2.26 3.15 2.32
C CYS A 74 0.74 2.96 2.25
N GLU A 75 0.19 2.02 3.01
CA GLU A 75 -1.27 1.80 3.06
C GLU A 75 -1.98 3.07 3.55
N THR A 76 -3.00 3.50 2.81
CA THR A 76 -3.76 4.74 3.07
C THR A 76 -5.25 4.45 2.94
N PRO A 77 -6.12 5.02 3.80
CA PRO A 77 -7.56 4.85 3.68
C PRO A 77 -8.10 5.49 2.39
N LEU A 78 -8.94 4.76 1.66
CA LEU A 78 -9.71 5.28 0.54
C LEU A 78 -11.03 5.86 1.05
N LEU A 79 -11.29 7.13 0.78
CA LEU A 79 -12.52 7.82 1.20
C LEU A 79 -13.63 7.71 0.15
N GLU A 80 -13.27 7.73 -1.14
CA GLU A 80 -14.19 7.63 -2.28
C GLU A 80 -13.48 6.96 -3.48
N GLY A 81 -14.26 6.28 -4.34
CA GLY A 81 -13.78 5.60 -5.53
C GLY A 81 -13.65 4.08 -5.37
N ILE A 82 -13.22 3.41 -6.43
CA ILE A 82 -12.92 1.97 -6.43
C ILE A 82 -11.42 1.81 -6.75
N PRO A 83 -10.62 1.25 -5.82
CA PRO A 83 -9.20 1.09 -6.05
C PRO A 83 -8.94 -0.08 -7.00
N ASP A 84 -7.99 0.11 -7.92
CA ASP A 84 -7.38 -1.00 -8.65
C ASP A 84 -6.19 -1.53 -7.84
N HIS A 85 -6.41 -2.60 -7.08
CA HIS A 85 -5.38 -3.18 -6.22
C HIS A 85 -4.29 -3.86 -7.05
N ARG A 86 -3.08 -3.26 -6.97
CA ARG A 86 -1.84 -3.70 -7.60
C ARG A 86 -0.80 -4.19 -6.58
N ASP A 87 -1.24 -4.40 -5.35
CA ASP A 87 -0.46 -4.88 -4.23
C ASP A 87 -0.80 -6.34 -3.89
N SER A 88 0.12 -7.03 -3.23
CA SER A 88 0.02 -8.48 -2.99
C SER A 88 -0.57 -8.81 -1.62
N VAL A 89 -1.28 -7.87 -1.05
CA VAL A 89 -1.51 -7.80 0.38
C VAL A 89 -2.99 -7.64 0.71
N LEU A 90 -3.68 -6.77 -0.01
CA LEU A 90 -5.11 -6.56 0.05
C LEU A 90 -5.79 -7.45 -1.00
N SER A 91 -6.89 -8.08 -0.62
CA SER A 91 -7.73 -8.82 -1.56
C SER A 91 -8.54 -7.86 -2.42
N LYS A 92 -8.88 -8.28 -3.65
CA LYS A 92 -9.86 -7.60 -4.49
C LYS A 92 -11.24 -7.70 -3.82
N GLU A 93 -11.66 -6.69 -3.08
CA GLU A 93 -13.01 -6.54 -2.53
C GLU A 93 -13.76 -5.40 -3.23
#